data_AF-A0AA37Q7H4-F1
#
_entry.id   AF-A0AA37Q7H4-F1
#
_cell.length_a   1.000
_cell.length_b   1.000
_cell.length_c   1.000
_cell.angle_alpha   90.00
_cell.angle_beta   90.00
_cell.angle_gamma   90.00
#
_symmetry.space_group_name_H-M   'P 1'
#
loop_
_entity.id
_entity.type
_entity.pdbx_description
1 polymer ?
#
loop_
_entity_poly.entity_id
_entity_poly.type
_entity_poly.pdbx_seq_one_letter_code
_entity_poly.pdbx_strand_id
1 'polypeptide(L)'
;MDRHLLPEEIDLLIDGEAGFGVAPLKAHVRRCAECEAELETARLIAGELDLIPHFSPAPLFADRVMQQVQVFEPWHVAARDAVRQLVPQSTPARVLAAAGGLTFATLFSLAALWVVARVDLLAMVSGLALERSSETTQGALGAFARVLMGDGAPAIGAGVLALAVAAFVVTVVGATAGLRAVTASGRRRQG
;
A
#
# COMPACT_ATOMS: atom_id res chain seq x y z
N MET A 1 -26.47 -43.98 15.91
CA MET A 1 -26.51 -42.86 16.85
C MET A 1 -26.01 -41.66 16.10
N ASP A 2 -26.93 -40.82 15.63
CA ASP A 2 -26.57 -39.56 15.01
C ASP A 2 -26.14 -38.60 16.10
N ARG A 3 -25.11 -37.80 15.83
CA ARG A 3 -24.60 -36.79 16.74
C ARG A 3 -25.67 -35.72 17.01
N HIS A 4 -25.88 -35.35 18.27
CA HIS A 4 -26.72 -34.22 18.68
C HIS A 4 -26.06 -32.88 18.34
N LEU A 5 -26.88 -31.83 18.18
CA LEU A 5 -26.39 -30.48 17.92
C LEU A 5 -25.53 -29.96 19.08
N LEU A 6 -24.50 -29.18 18.77
CA LEU A 6 -23.82 -28.42 19.82
C LEU A 6 -24.66 -27.22 20.25
N PRO A 7 -24.43 -26.67 21.46
CA PRO A 7 -25.07 -25.42 21.88
C PRO A 7 -24.95 -24.28 20.86
N GLU A 8 -23.78 -24.12 20.25
CA GLU A 8 -23.55 -23.04 19.27
C GLU A 8 -24.35 -23.24 17.97
N GLU A 9 -24.67 -24.50 17.61
CA GLU A 9 -25.52 -24.82 16.45
C GLU A 9 -27.01 -24.59 16.76
N ILE A 10 -27.42 -24.73 18.02
CA ILE A 10 -28.76 -24.39 18.50
C ILE A 10 -28.92 -22.87 18.51
N ASP A 11 -27.93 -22.12 19.02
CA ASP A 11 -27.92 -20.64 19.01
C ASP A 11 -28.06 -20.09 17.59
N LEU A 12 -27.33 -20.67 16.62
CA LEU A 12 -27.45 -20.30 15.21
C LEU A 12 -28.87 -20.47 14.65
N LEU A 13 -29.62 -21.46 15.15
CA LEU A 13 -31.02 -21.68 14.76
C LEU A 13 -31.99 -20.70 15.43
N ILE A 14 -31.64 -20.16 16.59
CA ILE A 14 -32.42 -19.14 17.32
C ILE A 14 -32.26 -17.78 16.66
N ASP A 15 -31.04 -17.41 16.27
CA ASP A 15 -30.70 -16.11 15.66
C ASP A 15 -31.37 -15.87 14.30
N GLY A 16 -32.03 -16.90 13.73
CA GLY A 16 -32.80 -16.79 12.50
C GLY A 16 -31.93 -16.56 11.26
N GLU A 17 -30.60 -16.75 11.37
CA GLU A 17 -29.68 -16.53 10.27
C GLU A 17 -30.02 -17.41 9.06
N ALA A 18 -30.23 -16.77 7.91
CA ALA A 18 -30.39 -17.44 6.63
C ALA A 18 -29.02 -17.63 5.97
N GLY A 19 -28.13 -18.36 6.64
CA GLY A 19 -26.75 -18.62 6.20
C GLY A 19 -26.53 -19.97 5.53
N PHE A 20 -25.30 -20.20 5.05
CA PHE A 20 -24.86 -21.53 4.64
C PHE A 20 -24.72 -22.42 5.89
N GLY A 21 -25.32 -23.61 5.88
CA GLY A 21 -25.21 -24.59 6.97
C GLY A 21 -26.46 -24.78 7.83
N VAL A 22 -27.44 -23.86 7.82
CA VAL A 22 -28.65 -23.99 8.66
C VAL A 22 -29.67 -25.02 8.16
N ALA A 23 -29.70 -25.31 6.85
CA ALA A 23 -30.66 -26.25 6.27
C ALA A 23 -30.46 -27.71 6.76
N PRO A 24 -29.22 -28.25 6.81
CA PRO A 24 -28.93 -29.52 7.47
C PRO A 24 -29.33 -29.56 8.95
N LEU A 25 -29.04 -28.50 9.72
CA LEU A 25 -29.39 -28.42 11.14
C LEU A 25 -30.91 -28.48 11.35
N LYS A 26 -31.68 -27.71 10.57
CA LYS A 26 -33.15 -27.78 10.58
C LYS A 26 -33.67 -29.17 10.22
N ALA A 27 -32.99 -29.89 9.33
CA ALA A 27 -33.36 -31.26 8.98
C ALA A 27 -33.01 -32.29 10.06
N HIS A 28 -31.99 -32.02 10.89
CA HIS A 28 -31.66 -32.82 12.05
C HIS A 28 -32.71 -32.64 13.16
N VAL A 29 -33.05 -31.39 13.51
CA VAL A 29 -34.03 -31.07 14.56
C VAL A 29 -35.38 -31.75 14.29
N ARG A 30 -35.86 -31.75 13.04
CA ARG A 30 -37.11 -32.44 12.66
C ARG A 30 -37.09 -33.96 12.85
N ARG A 31 -35.91 -34.57 13.05
CA ARG A 31 -35.74 -36.02 13.21
C ARG A 31 -35.31 -36.41 14.64
N CYS A 32 -34.83 -35.47 15.44
CA CYS A 32 -34.32 -35.71 16.79
C CYS A 32 -35.18 -34.97 17.81
N ALA A 33 -36.01 -35.71 18.55
CA ALA A 33 -36.92 -35.14 19.56
C ALA A 33 -36.19 -34.42 20.70
N GLU A 34 -34.97 -34.84 21.03
CA GLU A 34 -34.16 -34.21 22.07
C GLU A 34 -33.68 -32.82 21.63
N CYS A 35 -33.08 -32.70 20.44
CA CYS A 35 -32.67 -31.41 19.89
C CYS A 35 -33.87 -30.49 19.57
N GLU A 36 -35.04 -31.05 19.28
CA GLU A 36 -36.29 -30.27 19.14
C GLU A 36 -36.72 -29.67 20.48
N ALA A 37 -36.72 -30.47 21.56
CA ALA A 37 -37.07 -30.00 22.89
C ALA A 37 -36.08 -28.95 23.42
N GLU A 38 -34.78 -29.14 23.16
CA GLU A 38 -33.75 -28.16 23.53
C GLU A 38 -33.92 -26.84 22.78
N LEU A 39 -34.15 -26.88 21.46
CA LEU A 39 -34.37 -25.68 20.64
C LEU A 39 -35.62 -24.92 21.09
N GLU A 40 -36.70 -25.62 21.41
CA GLU A 40 -37.93 -24.98 21.88
C GLU A 40 -37.75 -24.32 23.24
N THR A 41 -37.04 -24.98 24.15
CA THR A 41 -36.67 -24.40 25.44
C THR A 41 -35.84 -23.13 25.26
N ALA A 42 -34.86 -23.16 24.37
CA ALA A 42 -34.00 -22.01 24.10
C ALA A 42 -34.76 -20.84 23.47
N ARG A 43 -35.74 -21.10 22.59
CA ARG A 43 -36.63 -20.07 22.04
C ARG A 43 -37.49 -19.40 23.09
N LEU A 44 -38.01 -20.16 24.05
CA LEU A 44 -38.78 -19.60 25.17
C LEU A 44 -37.93 -18.64 25.99
N ILE A 45 -36.67 -19.01 26.27
CA ILE A 45 -35.72 -18.15 26.98
C ILE A 45 -35.42 -16.88 26.18
N ALA A 46 -35.13 -17.02 24.87
CA ALA A 46 -34.87 -15.89 23.99
C ALA A 46 -36.06 -14.91 23.95
N GLY A 47 -37.29 -15.42 23.86
CA GLY A 47 -38.50 -14.60 23.89
C GLY A 47 -38.70 -13.83 25.19
N GLU A 48 -38.28 -14.38 26.34
CA GLU A 48 -38.30 -13.66 27.61
C GLU A 48 -37.22 -12.57 27.67
N LEU A 49 -36.04 -12.83 27.09
CA LEU A 49 -34.96 -11.84 26.98
C LEU A 49 -35.35 -10.66 26.07
N ASP A 50 -36.15 -10.89 25.04
CA ASP A 50 -36.65 -9.84 24.15
C ASP A 50 -37.57 -8.82 24.86
N LEU A 51 -38.18 -9.19 25.98
CA LEU A 51 -39.00 -8.30 26.80
C LEU A 51 -38.17 -7.28 27.59
N ILE A 52 -36.85 -7.48 27.68
CA ILE A 52 -35.96 -6.59 28.40
C ILE A 52 -35.95 -5.21 27.71
N PRO A 53 -35.99 -4.10 28.47
CA PRO A 53 -35.94 -2.76 27.90
C PRO A 53 -34.70 -2.57 27.02
N HIS A 54 -34.93 -2.17 25.77
CA HIS A 54 -33.84 -1.86 24.85
C HIS A 54 -33.23 -0.52 25.22
N PHE A 55 -31.97 -0.53 25.66
CA PHE A 55 -31.22 0.70 25.93
C PHE A 55 -30.66 1.26 24.63
N SER A 56 -30.98 2.52 24.33
CA SER A 56 -30.38 3.20 23.18
C SER A 56 -28.91 3.51 23.46
N PRO A 57 -27.98 3.18 22.54
CA PRO A 57 -26.58 3.50 22.73
C PRO A 57 -26.37 5.02 22.74
N ALA A 58 -25.26 5.46 23.34
CA ALA A 58 -24.89 6.87 23.33
C ALA A 58 -24.74 7.41 21.90
N PRO A 59 -24.99 8.72 21.67
CA PRO A 59 -24.69 9.35 20.38
C PRO A 59 -23.25 9.05 19.93
N LEU A 60 -23.06 8.81 18.63
CA LEU A 60 -21.78 8.46 17.99
C LEU A 60 -21.18 7.09 18.39
N PHE A 61 -21.91 6.23 19.11
CA PHE A 61 -21.45 4.89 19.44
C PHE A 61 -21.14 4.06 18.18
N ALA A 62 -22.04 4.09 17.19
CA ALA A 62 -21.86 3.39 15.93
C ALA A 62 -20.60 3.89 15.19
N ASP A 63 -20.38 5.20 15.11
CA ASP A 63 -19.18 5.76 14.47
C ASP A 63 -17.90 5.32 15.18
N ARG A 64 -17.90 5.29 16.52
CA ARG A 64 -16.74 4.83 17.30
C ARG A 64 -16.43 3.36 17.07
N VAL A 65 -17.46 2.51 17.00
CA VAL A 65 -17.28 1.08 16.71
C VAL A 65 -16.79 0.89 15.27
N MET A 66 -17.39 1.57 14.30
CA MET A 66 -17.02 1.46 12.90
C MET A 66 -15.60 1.98 12.62
N GLN A 67 -15.08 2.92 13.41
CA GLN A 67 -13.68 3.34 13.33
C GLN A 67 -12.68 2.26 13.81
N GLN A 68 -13.12 1.32 14.64
CA GLN A 68 -12.27 0.24 15.18
C GLN A 68 -12.30 -1.01 14.30
N VAL A 69 -13.37 -1.19 13.52
CA VAL A 69 -13.50 -2.33 12.59
C VAL A 69 -12.67 -2.05 11.34
N GLN A 70 -11.56 -2.76 11.19
CA GLN A 70 -10.82 -2.81 9.93
C GLN A 70 -11.62 -3.65 8.93
N VAL A 71 -12.50 -3.00 8.17
CA VAL A 71 -13.18 -3.63 7.04
C VAL A 71 -12.11 -3.91 5.98
N PHE A 72 -11.79 -5.18 5.77
CA PHE A 72 -10.93 -5.59 4.68
C PHE A 72 -11.63 -5.29 3.36
N GLU A 73 -11.33 -4.12 2.80
CA GLU A 73 -11.73 -3.79 1.45
C GLU A 73 -10.88 -4.60 0.47
N PRO A 74 -11.49 -5.44 -0.37
CA PRO A 74 -10.74 -6.19 -1.36
C PRO A 74 -9.95 -5.23 -2.27
N TRP A 75 -8.70 -5.58 -2.58
CA TRP A 75 -7.80 -4.72 -3.37
C TRP A 75 -8.41 -4.23 -4.69
N HIS A 76 -9.30 -5.02 -5.30
CA HIS A 76 -9.94 -4.68 -6.57
C HIS A 76 -10.98 -3.56 -6.41
N VAL A 77 -11.61 -3.43 -5.25
CA VAL A 77 -12.55 -2.34 -4.95
C VAL A 77 -11.77 -1.05 -4.71
N ALA A 78 -10.73 -1.10 -3.87
CA ALA A 78 -9.83 0.03 -3.64
C ALA A 78 -9.16 0.52 -4.95
N ALA A 79 -8.72 -0.40 -5.82
CA ALA A 79 -8.16 -0.06 -7.13
C ALA A 79 -9.20 0.60 -8.04
N ARG A 80 -10.44 0.09 -8.04
CA ARG A 80 -11.54 0.67 -8.84
C ARG A 80 -11.88 2.09 -8.38
N ASP A 81 -11.89 2.32 -7.08
CA ASP A 81 -12.25 3.62 -6.52
C ASP A 81 -11.13 4.65 -6.71
N ALA A 82 -9.86 4.24 -6.59
CA ALA A 82 -8.72 5.05 -7.00
C ALA A 82 -8.83 5.48 -8.47
N VAL A 83 -9.14 4.54 -9.37
CA VAL A 83 -9.35 4.85 -10.80
C VAL A 83 -10.51 5.82 -11.00
N ARG A 84 -11.63 5.63 -10.29
CA ARG A 84 -12.79 6.54 -10.39
C ARG A 84 -12.47 7.95 -9.92
N GLN A 85 -11.63 8.12 -8.91
CA GLN A 85 -11.21 9.45 -8.44
C GLN A 85 -10.34 10.18 -9.46
N LEU A 86 -9.56 9.44 -10.25
CA LEU A 86 -8.68 9.98 -11.29
C LEU A 86 -9.40 10.24 -12.62
N VAL A 87 -10.56 9.61 -12.87
CA VAL A 87 -11.30 9.76 -14.12
C VAL A 87 -12.36 10.86 -13.98
N PRO A 88 -12.30 11.94 -14.78
CA PRO A 88 -13.30 13.01 -14.74
C PRO A 88 -14.69 12.47 -15.13
N GLN A 89 -15.76 13.03 -14.53
CA GLN A 89 -17.13 12.53 -14.73
C GLN A 89 -17.76 12.96 -16.08
N SER A 90 -17.30 14.06 -16.69
CA SER A 90 -17.87 14.54 -17.94
C SER A 90 -17.47 13.67 -19.13
N THR A 91 -18.44 13.31 -19.97
CA THR A 91 -18.24 12.45 -21.16
C THR A 91 -17.09 12.90 -22.07
N PRO A 92 -16.90 14.20 -22.43
CA PRO A 92 -15.77 14.61 -23.24
C PRO A 92 -14.43 14.50 -22.50
N ALA A 93 -14.40 14.75 -21.19
CA ALA A 93 -13.17 14.64 -20.41
C ALA A 93 -12.71 13.18 -20.22
N ARG A 94 -13.64 12.23 -20.18
CA ARG A 94 -13.33 10.79 -20.14
C ARG A 94 -12.60 10.33 -21.40
N VAL A 95 -13.05 10.80 -22.57
CA VAL A 95 -12.41 10.46 -23.86
C VAL A 95 -10.99 11.02 -23.93
N LEU A 96 -10.79 12.27 -23.48
CA LEU A 96 -9.46 12.88 -23.45
C LEU A 96 -8.52 12.19 -22.44
N ALA A 97 -9.02 11.84 -21.26
CA ALA A 97 -8.25 11.11 -20.25
C ALA A 97 -7.88 9.71 -20.74
N ALA A 98 -8.80 9.00 -21.40
CA ALA A 98 -8.53 7.69 -22.00
C ALA A 98 -7.49 7.79 -23.13
N ALA A 99 -7.62 8.78 -24.01
CA ALA A 99 -6.67 9.02 -25.08
C ALA A 99 -5.27 9.32 -24.51
N GLY A 100 -5.17 10.24 -23.54
CA GLY A 100 -3.91 10.57 -22.87
C GLY A 100 -3.28 9.38 -22.16
N GLY A 101 -4.09 8.56 -21.48
CA GLY A 101 -3.63 7.33 -20.82
C GLY A 101 -3.08 6.31 -21.83
N LEU A 102 -3.76 6.10 -22.95
CA LEU A 102 -3.29 5.22 -24.02
C LEU A 102 -2.00 5.74 -24.66
N THR A 103 -1.90 7.05 -24.94
CA THR A 103 -0.67 7.65 -25.48
C THR A 103 0.49 7.52 -24.50
N PHE A 104 0.26 7.74 -23.21
CA PHE A 104 1.30 7.57 -22.20
C PHE A 104 1.74 6.10 -22.09
N ALA A 105 0.80 5.16 -22.06
CA ALA A 105 1.11 3.74 -22.00
C ALA A 105 1.93 3.28 -23.21
N THR A 106 1.57 3.69 -24.42
CA THR A 106 2.31 3.32 -25.64
C THR A 106 3.71 3.95 -25.66
N LEU A 107 3.84 5.23 -25.30
CA LEU A 107 5.15 5.88 -25.19
C LEU A 107 6.03 5.23 -24.12
N PHE A 108 5.46 4.87 -22.98
CA PHE A 108 6.17 4.20 -21.90
C PHE A 108 6.66 2.81 -22.32
N SER A 109 5.81 2.02 -23.00
CA SER A 109 6.21 0.72 -23.55
C SER A 109 7.32 0.85 -24.59
N LEU A 110 7.22 1.82 -25.51
CA LEU A 110 8.27 2.08 -26.50
C LEU A 110 9.58 2.53 -25.84
N ALA A 111 9.51 3.39 -24.81
CA ALA A 111 10.67 3.83 -24.05
C ALA A 111 11.33 2.66 -23.30
N ALA A 112 10.53 1.79 -22.67
CA ALA A 112 11.02 0.60 -21.98
C ALA A 112 11.72 -0.36 -22.97
N LEU A 113 11.11 -0.61 -24.13
CA LEU A 113 11.71 -1.41 -25.20
C LEU A 113 13.01 -0.80 -25.73
N TRP A 114 13.05 0.52 -25.90
CA TRP A 114 14.25 1.24 -26.32
C TRP A 114 15.40 1.09 -25.31
N VAL A 115 15.10 1.23 -24.01
CA VAL A 115 16.09 1.04 -22.94
C VAL A 115 16.65 -0.38 -22.98
N VAL A 116 15.79 -1.41 -23.05
CA VAL A 116 16.22 -2.81 -23.12
C VAL A 116 17.08 -3.08 -24.36
N ALA A 117 16.69 -2.55 -25.52
CA ALA A 117 17.45 -2.72 -26.76
C ALA A 117 18.81 -1.98 -26.75
N ARG A 118 19.03 -1.06 -25.80
CA ARG A 118 20.24 -0.24 -25.71
C ARG A 118 21.04 -0.47 -24.44
N VAL A 119 20.73 -1.52 -23.67
CA VAL A 119 21.43 -1.87 -22.43
C VAL A 119 22.93 -2.02 -22.64
N ASP A 120 23.38 -2.70 -23.71
CA ASP A 120 24.81 -2.90 -23.95
C ASP A 120 25.56 -1.59 -24.22
N LEU A 121 24.93 -0.67 -24.94
CA LEU A 121 25.51 0.64 -25.23
C LEU A 121 25.47 1.56 -24.00
N LEU A 122 24.40 1.48 -23.19
CA LEU A 122 24.33 2.18 -21.91
C LEU A 122 25.37 1.65 -20.91
N ALA A 123 25.59 0.34 -20.86
CA ALA A 123 26.63 -0.28 -20.06
C ALA A 123 28.03 0.19 -20.50
N MET A 124 28.31 0.18 -21.81
CA MET A 124 29.60 0.65 -22.35
C MET A 124 29.83 2.15 -22.10
N VAL A 125 28.83 3.00 -22.33
CA VAL A 125 28.91 4.44 -22.08
C VAL A 125 29.05 4.74 -20.59
N SER A 126 28.34 4.00 -19.73
CA SER A 126 28.49 4.16 -18.28
C SER A 126 29.87 3.73 -17.79
N GLY A 127 30.43 2.63 -18.33
CA GLY A 127 31.79 2.18 -18.03
C GLY A 127 32.83 3.23 -18.44
N LEU A 128 32.75 3.75 -19.67
CA LEU A 128 33.64 4.80 -20.17
C LEU A 128 33.50 6.12 -19.38
N ALA A 129 32.28 6.47 -18.96
CA ALA A 129 32.03 7.65 -18.13
C ALA A 129 32.62 7.48 -16.72
N LEU A 130 32.50 6.29 -16.14
CA LEU A 130 33.10 5.95 -14.86
C LEU A 130 34.63 5.96 -14.94
N GLU A 131 35.23 5.38 -15.98
CA GLU A 131 36.67 5.37 -16.20
C GLU A 131 37.22 6.79 -16.40
N ARG A 132 36.59 7.59 -17.27
CA ARG A 132 36.98 9.00 -17.48
C ARG A 132 36.81 9.85 -16.22
N SER A 133 35.79 9.57 -15.41
CA SER A 133 35.62 10.24 -14.12
C SER A 133 36.73 9.87 -13.13
N SER A 134 37.17 8.62 -13.12
CA SER A 134 38.25 8.16 -12.24
C SER A 134 39.60 8.78 -12.61
N GLU A 135 39.90 8.90 -13.91
CA GLU A 135 41.14 9.49 -14.41
C GLU A 135 41.20 11.01 -14.13
N THR A 136 40.09 11.72 -14.35
CA THR A 136 39.98 13.16 -14.08
C THR A 136 40.05 13.45 -12.57
N THR A 137 39.43 12.59 -11.75
CA THR A 137 39.42 12.73 -10.29
C THR A 137 40.79 12.40 -9.68
N GLN A 138 41.49 11.38 -10.18
CA GLN A 138 42.87 11.05 -9.77
C GLN A 138 43.86 12.13 -10.20
N GLY A 139 43.72 12.69 -11.40
CA GLY A 139 44.53 13.82 -11.87
C GLY A 139 44.31 15.08 -11.04
N ALA A 140 43.05 15.41 -10.73
CA ALA A 140 42.69 16.56 -9.91
C ALA A 140 43.14 16.38 -8.44
N LEU A 141 42.92 15.21 -7.83
CA LEU A 141 43.39 14.89 -6.48
C LEU A 141 44.92 14.88 -6.40
N GLY A 142 45.60 14.34 -7.40
CA GLY A 142 47.07 14.33 -7.44
C GLY A 142 47.66 15.73 -7.61
N ALA A 143 47.03 16.60 -8.40
CA ALA A 143 47.40 17.99 -8.53
C ALA A 143 47.13 18.77 -7.23
N PHE A 144 45.97 18.54 -6.60
CA PHE A 144 45.59 19.18 -5.35
C PHE A 144 46.47 18.74 -4.17
N ALA A 145 46.81 17.45 -4.11
CA ALA A 145 47.77 16.91 -3.13
C ALA A 145 49.16 17.50 -3.32
N ARG A 146 49.63 17.64 -4.56
CA ARG A 146 50.92 18.33 -4.86
C ARG A 146 50.91 19.80 -4.45
N VAL A 147 49.79 20.51 -4.66
CA VAL A 147 49.65 21.92 -4.27
C VAL A 147 49.58 22.12 -2.76
N LEU A 148 48.98 21.19 -2.01
CA LEU A 148 48.85 21.30 -0.55
C LEU A 148 50.04 20.74 0.25
N MET A 149 50.71 19.70 -0.26
CA MET A 149 51.74 18.97 0.51
C MET A 149 53.16 19.05 -0.08
N GLY A 150 53.34 19.59 -1.29
CA GLY A 150 54.62 19.51 -2.00
C GLY A 150 54.97 18.07 -2.42
N ASP A 151 56.05 17.88 -3.18
CA ASP A 151 56.40 16.63 -3.89
C ASP A 151 56.69 15.39 -3.00
N GLY A 152 56.40 15.42 -1.70
CA GLY A 152 56.87 14.45 -0.71
C GLY A 152 55.83 13.71 0.14
N ALA A 153 54.53 13.69 -0.19
CA ALA A 153 53.52 13.06 0.68
C ALA A 153 53.11 11.61 0.27
N PRO A 154 52.97 10.68 1.24
CA PRO A 154 52.51 9.31 0.98
C PRO A 154 51.00 9.22 0.70
N ALA A 155 50.61 8.33 -0.22
CA ALA A 155 49.28 8.17 -0.82
C ALA A 155 48.09 7.89 0.12
N ILE A 156 48.32 7.81 1.43
CA ILE A 156 47.33 7.43 2.45
C ILE A 156 46.39 8.62 2.80
N GLY A 157 46.81 9.87 2.56
CA GLY A 157 46.01 11.07 2.83
C GLY A 157 44.95 11.40 1.76
N ALA A 158 45.12 10.91 0.53
CA ALA A 158 44.25 11.27 -0.60
C ALA A 158 42.85 10.62 -0.52
N GLY A 159 42.77 9.39 0.01
CA GLY A 159 41.50 8.66 0.14
C GLY A 159 40.54 9.28 1.16
N VAL A 160 41.08 9.80 2.27
CA VAL A 160 40.26 10.42 3.34
C VAL A 160 39.72 11.79 2.90
N LEU A 161 40.53 12.56 2.17
CA LEU A 161 40.10 13.85 1.62
C LEU A 161 39.00 13.68 0.55
N ALA A 162 39.11 12.66 -0.30
CA ALA A 162 38.11 12.34 -1.31
C ALA A 162 36.75 11.94 -0.70
N LEU A 163 36.78 11.16 0.39
CA LEU A 163 35.57 10.79 1.14
C LEU A 163 34.91 12.01 1.81
N ALA A 164 35.70 12.94 2.36
CA ALA A 164 35.18 14.16 2.99
C ALA A 164 34.50 15.09 1.97
N VAL A 165 35.09 15.26 0.78
CA VAL A 165 34.51 16.07 -0.29
C VAL A 165 33.25 15.41 -0.87
N ALA A 166 33.25 14.09 -1.07
CA ALA A 166 32.08 13.36 -1.52
C ALA A 166 30.90 13.48 -0.54
N ALA A 167 31.18 13.36 0.77
CA ALA A 167 30.17 13.53 1.81
C ALA A 167 29.58 14.95 1.84
N PHE A 168 30.39 15.97 1.58
CA PHE A 168 29.94 17.36 1.51
C PHE A 168 29.03 17.63 0.30
N VAL A 169 29.34 17.05 -0.87
CA VAL A 169 28.51 17.23 -2.07
C VAL A 169 27.15 16.54 -1.91
N VAL A 170 27.11 15.33 -1.35
CA VAL A 170 25.86 14.59 -1.11
C VAL A 170 24.94 15.34 -0.14
N THR A 171 25.48 15.95 0.91
CA THR A 171 24.68 16.72 1.88
C THR A 171 24.11 18.01 1.29
N VAL A 172 24.88 18.73 0.47
CA VAL A 172 24.40 19.97 -0.19
C VAL A 172 23.36 19.67 -1.29
N VAL A 173 23.55 18.62 -2.09
CA VAL A 173 22.58 18.22 -3.12
C VAL A 173 21.30 17.66 -2.49
N GLY A 174 21.42 16.88 -1.41
CA GLY A 174 20.27 16.37 -0.65
C GLY A 174 19.44 17.50 -0.04
N ALA A 175 20.08 18.52 0.55
CA ALA A 175 19.40 19.66 1.14
C ALA A 175 18.63 20.50 0.10
N THR A 176 19.20 20.72 -1.07
CA THR A 176 18.56 21.52 -2.13
C THR A 176 17.39 20.78 -2.81
N ALA A 177 17.45 19.44 -2.93
CA ALA A 177 16.34 18.63 -3.42
C ALA A 177 15.17 18.55 -2.41
N GLY A 178 15.47 18.41 -1.11
CA GLY A 178 14.46 18.39 -0.04
C GLY A 178 13.64 19.69 0.04
N LEU A 179 14.30 20.84 -0.08
CA LEU A 179 13.64 22.16 -0.09
C LEU A 179 12.70 22.37 -1.29
N ARG A 180 13.00 21.77 -2.45
CA ARG A 180 12.11 21.81 -3.63
C ARG A 180 10.88 20.90 -3.49
N ALA A 181 11.01 19.77 -2.81
CA ALA A 181 9.88 18.86 -2.56
C ALA A 181 8.84 19.44 -1.58
N VAL A 182 9.30 20.22 -0.58
CA VAL A 182 8.41 20.86 0.42
C VAL A 182 7.67 22.06 -0.18
N THR A 183 8.28 22.81 -1.10
CA THR A 183 7.61 23.93 -1.77
C THR A 183 6.60 23.48 -2.84
N ALA A 184 6.81 22.32 -3.46
CA ALA A 184 5.86 21.74 -4.43
C ALA A 184 4.59 21.16 -3.78
N SER A 185 4.69 20.68 -2.52
CA SER A 185 3.56 20.09 -1.79
C SER A 185 2.62 21.14 -1.17
N GLY A 186 3.08 22.37 -0.94
CA GLY A 186 2.27 23.46 -0.37
C GLY A 186 1.19 24.04 -1.31
N ARG A 187 1.33 23.90 -2.64
CA ARG A 187 0.38 24.48 -3.62
C ARG A 187 -0.88 23.65 -3.88
N ARG A 188 -0.96 22.41 -3.41
CA ARG A 188 -2.11 21.51 -3.64
C ARG A 188 -3.21 21.59 -2.58
N ARG A 189 -3.08 22.45 -1.57
CA ARG A 189 -4.01 22.49 -0.41
C ARG A 189 -4.91 23.74 -0.35
N GLN A 190 -4.97 24.56 -1.40
CA GLN A 190 -5.78 25.78 -1.48
C GLN A 190 -6.60 25.91 -2.77
N GLY A 191 -6.85 24.81 -3.48
CA GLY A 191 -7.74 24.77 -4.65
C GLY A 191 -8.97 23.95 -4.38
#